data_AF-N1S9H2-F1
#
_entry.id   AF-N1S9H2-F1
#
_cell.length_a   1.000
_cell.length_b   1.000
_cell.length_c   1.000
_cell.angle_alpha   90.00
_cell.angle_beta   90.00
_cell.angle_gamma   90.00
#
_symmetry.space_group_name_H-M   'P 1'
#
loop_
_entity.id
_entity.type
_entity.pdbx_description
1 polymer ?
#
loop_
_entity_poly.entity_id
_entity_poly.type
_entity_poly.pdbx_seq_one_letter_code
_entity_poly.pdbx_strand_id
1 'polypeptide(L)'
;MVASSTASNLEREDHQRDADFNKAMHGTSAQARGGVAAMFRKGGSAKQAAVDEYFKHWDNKRAEDETPEERAARTAEYATLTRHYYNLATDLYEYGWGQSFHFCRFSQGEPFYQAIARHEHYLAHQRRNLSGYN
;
A
#
# COMPACT_ATOMS: atom_id res chain seq x y z
N MET A 1 -7.06 -40.70 13.79
CA MET A 1 -7.60 -39.57 14.56
C MET A 1 -7.40 -38.32 13.73
N VAL A 2 -8.48 -37.60 13.43
CA VAL A 2 -8.51 -36.41 12.57
C VAL A 2 -7.96 -35.23 13.36
N ALA A 3 -6.92 -34.56 12.88
CA ALA A 3 -6.54 -33.22 13.36
C ALA A 3 -7.43 -32.19 12.66
N SER A 4 -8.49 -31.77 13.35
CA SER A 4 -9.41 -30.74 12.91
C SER A 4 -8.89 -29.34 13.27
N SER A 5 -8.79 -28.49 12.25
CA SER A 5 -8.94 -27.02 12.25
C SER A 5 -8.09 -26.14 13.18
N THR A 6 -7.08 -25.46 12.62
CA THR A 6 -6.65 -24.10 13.06
C THR A 6 -7.29 -22.98 12.22
N ALA A 7 -8.14 -23.31 11.24
CA ALA A 7 -8.82 -22.32 10.38
C ALA A 7 -10.08 -21.69 11.01
N SER A 8 -10.50 -22.10 12.22
CA SER A 8 -11.82 -21.74 12.76
C SER A 8 -11.89 -20.42 13.54
N ASN A 9 -10.76 -19.77 13.84
CA ASN A 9 -10.70 -18.55 14.66
C ASN A 9 -10.15 -17.32 13.93
N LEU A 10 -9.90 -17.42 12.62
CA LEU A 10 -9.46 -16.27 11.83
C LEU A 10 -10.68 -15.46 11.37
N GLU A 11 -10.57 -14.14 11.40
CA GLU A 11 -11.52 -13.23 10.77
C GLU A 11 -11.68 -13.62 9.30
N ARG A 12 -12.93 -13.70 8.86
CA ARG A 12 -13.24 -13.97 7.47
C ARG A 12 -12.95 -12.73 6.63
N GLU A 13 -12.27 -12.93 5.51
CA GLU A 13 -12.06 -11.89 4.50
C GLU A 13 -13.39 -11.49 3.85
N ASP A 14 -13.57 -10.17 3.65
CA ASP A 14 -14.72 -9.59 2.95
C ASP A 14 -14.20 -8.67 1.84
N HIS A 15 -14.12 -9.24 0.64
CA HIS A 15 -13.56 -8.55 -0.52
C HIS A 15 -14.38 -7.33 -0.95
N GLN A 16 -15.69 -7.31 -0.69
CA GLN A 16 -16.54 -6.19 -1.07
C GLN A 16 -16.27 -5.01 -0.14
N ARG A 17 -16.30 -5.25 1.18
CA ARG A 17 -15.91 -4.26 2.20
C ARG A 17 -14.50 -3.73 1.93
N ASP A 18 -13.57 -4.61 1.58
CA ASP A 18 -12.17 -4.24 1.37
C ASP A 18 -11.98 -3.41 0.09
N ALA A 19 -12.70 -3.75 -0.99
CA ALA A 19 -12.72 -2.95 -2.21
C ALA A 19 -13.33 -1.57 -2.00
N ASP A 20 -14.44 -1.48 -1.24
CA ASP A 20 -15.09 -0.22 -0.93
C ASP A 20 -14.20 0.68 -0.05
N PHE A 21 -13.51 0.09 0.93
CA PHE A 21 -12.54 0.81 1.76
C PHE A 21 -11.33 1.29 0.95
N ASN A 22 -10.78 0.43 0.08
CA ASN A 22 -9.70 0.82 -0.82
C ASN A 22 -10.14 1.97 -1.74
N LYS A 23 -11.36 1.91 -2.29
CA LYS A 23 -11.91 3.01 -3.09
C LYS A 23 -12.08 4.30 -2.29
N ALA A 24 -12.51 4.23 -1.03
CA ALA A 24 -12.62 5.39 -0.16
C ALA A 24 -11.25 6.02 0.16
N MET A 25 -10.23 5.18 0.32
CA MET A 25 -8.85 5.60 0.55
C MET A 25 -8.21 6.15 -0.74
N HIS A 26 -8.07 5.32 -1.78
CA HIS A 26 -7.21 5.54 -2.95
C HIS A 26 -7.96 5.83 -4.25
N GLY A 27 -9.30 5.81 -4.27
CA GLY A 27 -10.10 5.87 -5.51
C GLY A 27 -9.95 7.16 -6.33
N THR A 28 -9.39 8.22 -5.75
CA THR A 28 -9.12 9.50 -6.44
C THR A 28 -7.64 9.77 -6.69
N SER A 29 -6.74 8.85 -6.29
CA SER A 29 -5.28 9.03 -6.42
C SER A 29 -4.83 9.36 -7.84
N ALA A 30 -5.42 8.69 -8.84
CA ALA A 30 -5.08 8.89 -10.26
C ALA A 30 -5.55 10.24 -10.84
N GLN A 31 -6.57 10.85 -10.24
CA GLN A 31 -7.16 12.12 -10.72
C GLN A 31 -6.55 13.33 -10.00
N ALA A 32 -5.90 13.11 -8.88
CA ALA A 32 -5.42 14.16 -8.01
C ALA A 32 -4.12 14.78 -8.58
N ARG A 33 -4.27 15.88 -9.33
CA ARG A 33 -3.14 16.71 -9.76
C ARG A 33 -2.66 17.57 -8.59
N GLY A 34 -1.34 17.59 -8.32
CA GLY A 34 -0.73 18.56 -7.41
C GLY A 34 0.06 18.01 -6.22
N GLY A 35 0.60 16.79 -6.29
CA GLY A 35 1.56 16.28 -5.29
C GLY A 35 1.01 16.35 -3.86
N VAL A 36 1.67 17.14 -3.00
CA VAL A 36 1.30 17.33 -1.59
C VAL A 36 -0.17 17.77 -1.40
N ALA A 37 -0.72 18.59 -2.30
CA ALA A 37 -2.11 19.07 -2.20
C ALA A 37 -3.16 17.97 -2.46
N ALA A 38 -2.83 16.97 -3.27
CA ALA A 38 -3.66 15.79 -3.50
C ALA A 38 -3.76 14.91 -2.24
N MET A 39 -2.66 14.81 -1.49
CA MET A 39 -2.56 14.02 -0.26
C MET A 39 -3.40 14.59 0.88
N PHE A 40 -3.48 15.92 1.01
CA PHE A 40 -4.31 16.57 2.03
C PHE A 40 -5.82 16.50 1.75
N ARG A 41 -6.22 16.22 0.51
CA ARG A 41 -7.64 16.06 0.12
C ARG A 41 -8.14 14.61 0.21
N LYS A 42 -7.24 13.65 0.41
CA LYS A 42 -7.57 12.23 0.51
C LYS A 42 -8.33 11.97 1.82
N GLY A 43 -9.30 11.06 1.80
CA GLY A 43 -10.29 10.82 2.87
C GLY A 43 -9.70 10.67 4.27
N GLY A 44 -9.50 11.79 4.97
CA GLY A 44 -8.79 11.85 6.25
C GLY A 44 -9.41 10.97 7.32
N SER A 45 -10.74 10.79 7.30
CA SER A 45 -11.44 9.89 8.21
C SER A 45 -11.19 8.40 7.92
N ALA A 46 -11.18 7.99 6.64
CA ALA A 46 -10.86 6.61 6.25
C ALA A 46 -9.39 6.28 6.57
N LYS A 47 -8.50 7.25 6.32
CA LYS A 47 -7.08 7.13 6.68
C LYS A 47 -6.89 7.04 8.19
N GLN A 48 -7.55 7.90 8.97
CA GLN A 48 -7.50 7.85 10.43
C GLN A 48 -7.99 6.49 10.94
N ALA A 49 -9.12 5.99 10.41
CA ALA A 49 -9.62 4.67 10.74
C ALA A 49 -8.60 3.55 10.41
N ALA A 50 -7.89 3.64 9.28
CA ALA A 50 -6.83 2.67 8.96
C ALA A 50 -5.63 2.73 9.91
N VAL A 51 -5.24 3.93 10.34
CA VAL A 51 -4.17 4.15 11.32
C VAL A 51 -4.59 3.57 12.66
N ASP A 52 -5.75 3.97 13.17
CA ASP A 52 -6.25 3.53 14.49
C ASP A 52 -6.41 2.00 14.53
N GLU A 53 -7.00 1.42 13.48
CA GLU A 53 -7.24 -0.02 13.38
C GLU A 53 -5.94 -0.82 13.24
N TYR A 54 -4.92 -0.27 12.58
CA TYR A 54 -3.60 -0.91 12.50
C TYR A 54 -2.85 -0.82 13.84
N PHE A 55 -2.74 0.38 14.42
CA PHE A 55 -1.90 0.60 15.59
C PHE A 55 -2.51 0.09 16.90
N LYS A 56 -3.83 -0.16 16.98
CA LYS A 56 -4.47 -0.77 18.17
C LYS A 56 -3.80 -2.09 18.61
N HIS A 57 -3.19 -2.83 17.68
CA HIS A 57 -2.52 -4.09 17.96
C HIS A 57 -1.19 -3.94 18.70
N TRP A 58 -0.63 -2.73 18.74
CA TRP A 58 0.69 -2.42 19.34
C TRP A 58 0.66 -1.24 20.31
N ASP A 59 -0.47 -0.54 20.45
CA ASP A 59 -0.58 0.59 21.38
C ASP A 59 -0.38 0.11 22.83
N ASN A 60 0.63 0.67 23.51
CA ASN A 60 1.08 0.27 24.84
C ASN A 60 1.44 -1.23 24.99
N LYS A 61 1.73 -1.94 23.88
CA LYS A 61 2.10 -3.37 23.87
C LYS A 61 3.49 -3.56 23.30
N ARG A 62 4.48 -3.69 24.18
CA ARG A 62 5.87 -3.93 23.76
C ARG A 62 6.04 -5.39 23.36
N ALA A 63 6.84 -5.65 22.33
CA ALA A 63 7.10 -7.01 21.86
C ALA A 63 7.77 -7.90 22.94
N GLU A 64 8.50 -7.31 23.87
CA GLU A 64 9.14 -7.98 25.00
C GLU A 64 8.13 -8.51 26.03
N ASP A 65 6.99 -7.82 26.16
CA ASP A 65 5.97 -8.07 27.19
C ASP A 65 4.73 -8.80 26.61
N GLU A 66 4.80 -9.21 25.34
CA GLU A 66 3.66 -9.81 24.62
C GLU A 66 3.26 -11.17 25.19
N THR A 67 1.98 -11.32 25.55
CA THR A 67 1.45 -12.62 25.99
C THR A 67 1.00 -13.50 24.81
N PRO A 68 0.95 -14.83 24.97
CA PRO A 68 0.38 -15.73 23.96
C PRO A 68 -1.05 -15.37 23.56
N GLU A 69 -1.86 -14.87 24.50
CA GLU A 69 -3.24 -14.44 24.27
C GLU A 69 -3.31 -13.18 23.41
N GLU A 70 -2.43 -12.21 23.65
CA GLU A 70 -2.34 -11.00 22.82
C GLU A 70 -1.92 -11.33 21.38
N ARG A 71 -0.95 -12.24 21.24
CA ARG A 71 -0.54 -12.77 19.95
C ARG A 71 -1.70 -13.49 19.26
N ALA A 72 -2.45 -14.31 19.99
CA ALA A 72 -3.60 -15.03 19.46
C ALA A 72 -4.71 -14.06 19.02
N ALA A 73 -5.01 -13.02 19.80
CA ALA A 73 -5.98 -11.99 19.46
C ALA A 73 -5.58 -11.24 18.18
N ARG A 74 -4.31 -10.82 18.06
CA ARG A 74 -3.82 -10.20 16.81
C ARG A 74 -3.87 -11.17 15.62
N THR A 75 -3.57 -12.45 15.85
CA THR A 75 -3.62 -13.48 14.81
C THR A 75 -5.05 -13.73 14.34
N ALA A 76 -6.04 -13.64 15.23
CA ALA A 76 -7.45 -13.77 14.86
C ALA A 76 -7.87 -12.67 13.86
N GLU A 77 -7.32 -11.47 13.96
CA GLU A 77 -7.67 -10.30 13.10
C GLU A 77 -6.73 -10.11 11.90
N TYR A 78 -6.03 -11.17 11.47
CA TYR A 78 -4.95 -11.06 10.47
C TYR A 78 -5.39 -10.46 9.12
N ALA A 79 -6.62 -10.72 8.71
CA ALA A 79 -7.21 -10.17 7.47
C ALA A 79 -7.27 -8.63 7.55
N THR A 80 -7.92 -8.10 8.58
CA THR A 80 -8.01 -6.65 8.82
C THR A 80 -6.63 -6.02 9.02
N LEU A 81 -5.75 -6.65 9.79
CA LEU A 81 -4.39 -6.16 10.04
C LEU A 81 -3.59 -6.00 8.75
N THR A 82 -3.56 -7.05 7.92
CA THR A 82 -2.81 -7.07 6.66
C THR A 82 -3.36 -6.04 5.67
N ARG A 83 -4.68 -5.92 5.60
CA ARG A 83 -5.35 -4.92 4.77
C ARG A 83 -4.91 -3.50 5.15
N HIS A 84 -4.97 -3.14 6.43
CA HIS A 84 -4.60 -1.79 6.86
C HIS A 84 -3.11 -1.51 6.66
N TYR A 85 -2.24 -2.50 6.89
CA TYR A 85 -0.82 -2.37 6.55
C TYR A 85 -0.60 -1.95 5.09
N TYR A 86 -1.20 -2.68 4.13
CA TYR A 86 -1.00 -2.38 2.71
C TYR A 86 -1.68 -1.08 2.27
N ASN A 87 -2.81 -0.70 2.86
CA ASN A 87 -3.41 0.60 2.61
C ASN A 87 -2.50 1.76 3.08
N LEU A 88 -1.94 1.65 4.29
CA LEU A 88 -1.01 2.66 4.83
C LEU A 88 0.31 2.69 4.04
N ALA A 89 0.84 1.53 3.66
CA ALA A 89 2.04 1.44 2.82
C ALA A 89 1.81 2.09 1.45
N THR A 90 0.66 1.83 0.81
CA THR A 90 0.29 2.48 -0.46
C THR A 90 0.31 4.00 -0.33
N ASP A 91 -0.30 4.55 0.72
CA ASP A 91 -0.28 5.98 1.00
C ASP A 91 1.15 6.55 1.15
N LEU A 92 2.03 5.82 1.84
CA LEU A 92 3.43 6.22 2.02
C LEU A 92 4.19 6.24 0.70
N TYR A 93 4.03 5.19 -0.12
CA TYR A 93 4.68 5.12 -1.43
C TYR A 93 4.13 6.15 -2.41
N GLU A 94 2.82 6.38 -2.42
CA GLU A 94 2.20 7.44 -3.21
C GLU A 94 2.67 8.83 -2.76
N TYR A 95 2.89 9.04 -1.46
CA TYR A 95 3.47 10.29 -0.95
C TYR A 95 4.91 10.49 -1.44
N GLY A 96 5.75 9.47 -1.33
CA GLY A 96 7.17 9.57 -1.67
C GLY A 96 7.45 9.60 -3.17
N TRP A 97 6.69 8.84 -3.96
CA TRP A 97 6.97 8.57 -5.38
C TRP A 97 5.81 8.86 -6.33
N GLY A 98 4.66 9.32 -5.83
CA GLY A 98 3.50 9.59 -6.67
C GLY A 98 2.91 8.31 -7.27
N GLN A 99 2.30 8.43 -8.45
CA GLN A 99 1.61 7.33 -9.12
C GLN A 99 2.55 6.38 -9.88
N SER A 100 3.86 6.66 -9.95
CA SER A 100 4.80 5.87 -10.73
C SER A 100 6.18 5.88 -10.11
N PHE A 101 6.78 4.69 -10.01
CA PHE A 101 8.10 4.49 -9.46
C PHE A 101 9.04 3.99 -10.58
N HIS A 102 9.93 4.87 -11.05
CA HIS A 102 10.93 4.52 -12.06
C HIS A 102 12.33 4.73 -11.50
N PHE A 103 13.15 3.69 -11.60
CA PHE A 103 14.59 3.86 -11.47
C PHE A 103 15.15 4.35 -12.79
N CYS A 104 16.14 5.24 -12.73
CA CYS A 104 16.89 5.66 -13.90
C CYS A 104 18.37 5.76 -13.56
N ARG A 105 19.22 5.52 -14.56
CA ARG A 105 20.65 5.81 -14.46
C ARG A 105 20.85 7.31 -14.67
N PHE A 106 21.57 7.98 -13.79
CA PHE A 106 21.96 9.38 -13.94
C PHE A 106 23.21 9.52 -14.82
N SER A 107 23.27 10.62 -15.57
CA SER A 107 24.48 11.13 -16.22
C SER A 107 25.09 12.25 -15.37
N GLN A 108 26.38 12.53 -15.55
CA GLN A 108 27.06 13.56 -14.78
C GLN A 108 26.39 14.93 -15.01
N GLY A 109 25.93 15.58 -13.93
CA GLY A 109 25.23 16.87 -13.98
C GLY A 109 23.75 16.82 -14.36
N GLU A 110 23.15 15.64 -14.52
CA GLU A 110 21.75 15.49 -14.95
C GLU A 110 20.76 15.64 -13.77
N PRO A 111 19.74 16.51 -13.87
CA PRO A 111 18.67 16.61 -12.88
C PRO A 111 17.76 15.37 -12.86
N PHE A 112 17.20 15.04 -11.69
CA PHE A 112 16.34 13.87 -11.47
C PHE A 112 15.18 13.72 -12.48
N TYR A 113 14.41 14.78 -12.70
CA TYR A 113 13.27 14.74 -13.62
C TYR A 113 13.69 14.49 -15.08
N GLN A 114 14.86 14.99 -15.48
CA GLN A 114 15.38 14.75 -16.84
C GLN A 114 15.87 13.30 -16.99
N ALA A 115 16.54 12.77 -15.95
CA ALA A 115 16.99 11.38 -15.93
C ALA A 115 15.81 10.39 -16.02
N ILE A 116 14.71 10.67 -15.31
CA ILE A 116 13.47 9.86 -15.40
C ILE A 116 12.86 9.96 -16.80
N ALA A 117 12.66 11.17 -17.33
CA ALA A 117 12.06 11.35 -18.65
C ALA A 117 12.85 10.64 -19.76
N ARG A 118 14.18 10.73 -19.73
CA ARG A 118 15.06 10.00 -20.68
C ARG A 118 14.89 8.48 -20.55
N HIS A 119 14.75 7.96 -19.34
CA HIS A 119 14.53 6.53 -19.12
C HIS A 119 13.15 6.08 -19.63
N GLU A 120 12.09 6.84 -19.35
CA GLU A 120 10.75 6.54 -19.84
C GLU A 120 10.67 6.58 -21.38
N HIS A 121 11.33 7.55 -22.02
CA HIS A 121 11.45 7.59 -23.48
C HIS A 121 12.20 6.37 -24.05
N TYR A 122 13.27 5.93 -23.39
CA TYR A 122 14.01 4.73 -23.78
C TYR A 122 13.13 3.47 -23.69
N LEU A 123 12.40 3.28 -22.59
CA LEU A 123 11.48 2.15 -22.41
C LEU A 123 10.38 2.13 -23.47
N ALA A 124 9.81 3.30 -23.79
CA ALA A 124 8.79 3.43 -24.84
C ALA A 124 9.34 3.03 -26.21
N HIS A 125 10.56 3.47 -26.54
CA HIS A 125 11.24 3.09 -27.78
C HIS A 125 11.53 1.58 -27.86
N GLN A 126 12.01 0.96 -26.77
CA GLN A 126 12.25 -0.48 -26.74
C GLN A 126 10.96 -1.31 -26.90
N ARG A 127 9.88 -0.93 -26.21
CA ARG A 127 8.58 -1.61 -26.34
C ARG A 127 8.01 -1.53 -27.75
N ARG A 128 8.16 -0.38 -28.43
CA ARG A 128 7.70 -0.21 -29.81
C ARG A 128 8.43 -1.14 -30.78
N ASN A 129 9.73 -1.34 -30.61
CA ASN A 129 10.52 -2.20 -31.49
C ASN A 129 10.18 -3.70 -31.32
N LEU A 130 9.65 -4.10 -30.16
CA LEU A 130 9.15 -5.46 -29.93
C LEU A 130 7.77 -5.69 -30.54
N SER A 131 6.94 -4.65 -30.70
CA SER A 131 5.60 -4.74 -31.30
C SER A 131 5.61 -4.77 -32.83
N GLY A 132 6.74 -4.43 -33.48
CA GLY A 132 6.90 -4.50 -34.95
C GLY A 132 7.27 -5.89 -35.49
N TYR A 133 7.41 -6.87 -34.59
CA TYR A 133 7.59 -8.29 -34.92
C TYR A 133 6.32 -9.06 -34.47
N ASN A 134 5.21 -8.83 -35.15
CA ASN A 134 4.04 -9.72 -35.23
C ASN A 134 3.22 -9.35 -36.47
#